data_AF-A0A7C5CC29-F1
#
_entry.id   AF-A0A7C5CC29-F1
#
_cell.length_a   1.000
_cell.length_b   1.000
_cell.length_c   1.000
_cell.angle_alpha   90.00
_cell.angle_beta   90.00
_cell.angle_gamma   90.00
#
_symmetry.space_group_name_H-M   'P 1'
#
loop_
_entity.id
_entity.type
_entity.pdbx_description
1 polymer ?
#
loop_
_entity_poly.entity_id
_entity_poly.type
_entity_poly.pdbx_seq_one_letter_code
_entity_poly.pdbx_strand_id
1 'polypeptide(L)'
;MKFTIQWLKEHLETDASVNEIVETLTMTGTEVEAIEDQGKILGAFTVCEVISAEQHPNADRLRVCMVNTGSGEPVKVVCGAPNAKTGMKGVFAGAGTYIPGTDFTLARGVIRGEESNGMLCSERELLISDNHDGIIELPADAPVGQKYVDYANINDVLIEVEITPNRGDCVSIIGLARELAAAGVGKLINPAARPVPSTAPSPLPPLEHRFGADEPKTIRKFAGRVIRNIKNGPSPDWMQ
;
A
#
# COMPACT_ATOMS: atom_id res chain seq x y z
N MET A 1 -4.55 -10.91 -11.34
CA MET A 1 -4.04 -11.03 -9.95
C MET A 1 -2.94 -10.00 -9.77
N LYS A 2 -2.92 -9.26 -8.65
CA LYS A 2 -1.88 -8.26 -8.37
C LYS A 2 -0.98 -8.70 -7.23
N PHE A 3 0.31 -8.39 -7.31
CA PHE A 3 1.28 -8.62 -6.23
C PHE A 3 2.45 -7.64 -6.35
N THR A 4 3.22 -7.46 -5.27
CA THR A 4 4.40 -6.60 -5.29
C THR A 4 5.70 -7.41 -5.29
N ILE A 5 6.79 -6.84 -5.81
CA ILE A 5 8.10 -7.51 -5.86
C ILE A 5 8.65 -7.77 -4.46
N GLN A 6 8.47 -6.86 -3.50
CA GLN A 6 8.90 -7.08 -2.11
C GLN A 6 8.18 -8.30 -1.51
N TRP A 7 6.86 -8.42 -1.70
CA TRP A 7 6.11 -9.57 -1.20
C TRP A 7 6.51 -10.88 -1.90
N LEU A 8 6.78 -10.84 -3.21
CA LEU A 8 7.33 -11.98 -3.93
C LEU A 8 8.67 -12.45 -3.33
N LYS A 9 9.55 -11.51 -2.96
CA LYS A 9 10.86 -11.80 -2.39
C LYS A 9 10.81 -12.41 -0.99
N GLU A 10 9.70 -12.28 -0.26
CA GLU A 10 9.47 -13.03 0.98
C GLU A 10 9.32 -14.55 0.72
N HIS A 11 8.94 -14.91 -0.51
CA HIS A 11 8.74 -16.28 -0.96
C HIS A 11 9.79 -16.75 -1.98
N LEU A 12 10.66 -15.88 -2.48
CA LEU A 12 11.64 -16.19 -3.51
C LEU A 12 12.96 -15.47 -3.23
N GLU A 13 14.00 -16.23 -2.92
CA GLU A 13 15.38 -15.73 -2.84
C GLU A 13 15.90 -15.55 -4.27
N THR A 14 16.07 -14.30 -4.71
CA THR A 14 16.50 -13.97 -6.08
C THR A 14 17.19 -12.61 -6.17
N ASP A 15 18.19 -12.54 -7.06
CA ASP A 15 18.84 -11.30 -7.48
C ASP A 15 18.32 -10.80 -8.84
N ALA A 16 17.30 -11.47 -9.42
CA ALA A 16 16.74 -11.11 -10.70
C ALA A 16 16.10 -9.71 -10.66
N SER A 17 16.27 -9.00 -11.77
CA SER A 17 15.60 -7.74 -12.03
C SER A 17 14.10 -7.95 -12.27
N VAL A 18 13.34 -6.87 -12.13
CA VAL A 18 11.88 -6.87 -12.41
C VAL A 18 11.60 -7.33 -13.85
N ASN A 19 12.42 -6.91 -14.81
CA ASN A 19 12.27 -7.30 -16.21
C ASN A 19 12.48 -8.81 -16.40
N GLU A 20 13.52 -9.38 -15.80
CA GLU A 20 13.77 -10.84 -15.87
C GLU A 20 12.62 -11.64 -15.25
N ILE A 21 12.03 -11.16 -14.14
CA ILE A 21 10.86 -11.76 -13.50
C ILE A 21 9.65 -11.73 -14.45
N VAL A 22 9.33 -10.55 -14.99
CA VAL A 22 8.18 -10.33 -15.90
C VAL A 22 8.31 -11.15 -17.18
N GLU A 23 9.48 -11.14 -17.80
CA GLU A 23 9.78 -11.92 -18.99
C GLU A 23 9.63 -13.41 -18.70
N THR A 24 10.14 -13.88 -17.56
CA THR A 24 10.02 -15.30 -17.20
C THR A 24 8.58 -15.70 -16.94
N LEU A 25 7.79 -14.90 -16.21
CA LEU A 25 6.36 -15.16 -16.00
C LEU A 25 5.64 -15.32 -17.34
N THR A 26 5.89 -14.40 -18.27
CA THR A 26 5.28 -14.45 -19.61
C THR A 26 5.70 -15.72 -20.36
N MET A 27 7.00 -16.06 -20.32
CA MET A 27 7.55 -17.27 -20.95
C MET A 27 7.01 -18.58 -20.37
N THR A 28 6.66 -18.61 -19.09
CA THR A 28 6.04 -19.78 -18.44
C THR A 28 4.51 -19.80 -18.56
N GLY A 29 3.92 -18.84 -19.30
CA GLY A 29 2.50 -18.79 -19.61
C GLY A 29 1.64 -18.03 -18.59
N THR A 30 2.26 -17.18 -17.78
CA THR A 30 1.58 -16.19 -16.92
C THR A 30 1.74 -14.81 -17.54
N GLU A 31 0.71 -14.34 -18.23
CA GLU A 31 0.75 -13.05 -18.93
C GLU A 31 0.80 -11.90 -17.94
N VAL A 32 1.68 -10.92 -18.17
CA VAL A 32 1.80 -9.71 -17.37
C VAL A 32 1.02 -8.59 -18.07
N GLU A 33 -0.06 -8.14 -17.45
CA GLU A 33 -0.98 -7.14 -18.01
C GLU A 33 -0.50 -5.70 -17.72
N ALA A 34 0.01 -5.47 -16.51
CA ALA A 34 0.45 -4.15 -16.08
C ALA A 34 1.62 -4.22 -15.10
N ILE A 35 2.45 -3.18 -15.15
CA ILE A 35 3.58 -2.96 -14.24
C ILE A 35 3.48 -1.51 -13.77
N GLU A 36 3.29 -1.31 -12.47
CA GLU A 36 3.18 -0.01 -11.85
C GLU A 36 4.35 0.19 -10.88
N ASP A 37 5.26 1.10 -11.21
CA ASP A 37 6.39 1.47 -10.36
C ASP A 37 5.96 2.57 -9.39
N GLN A 38 5.47 2.17 -8.22
CA GLN A 38 4.97 3.09 -7.19
C GLN A 38 6.07 4.04 -6.72
N GLY A 39 7.32 3.55 -6.65
CA GLY A 39 8.50 4.35 -6.36
C GLY A 39 8.71 5.52 -7.32
N LYS A 40 8.50 5.30 -8.62
CA LYS A 40 8.55 6.37 -9.63
C LYS A 40 7.36 7.30 -9.57
N ILE A 41 6.14 6.75 -9.43
CA ILE A 41 4.90 7.54 -9.41
C ILE A 41 4.86 8.48 -8.20
N LEU A 42 5.26 7.97 -7.03
CA LEU A 42 5.18 8.67 -5.75
C LEU A 42 6.54 9.19 -5.25
N GLY A 43 7.60 9.11 -6.07
CA GLY A 43 8.96 9.47 -5.66
C GLY A 43 9.20 10.96 -5.42
N ALA A 44 8.27 11.83 -5.82
CA ALA A 44 8.34 13.28 -5.64
C ALA A 44 7.71 13.77 -4.32
N PHE A 45 7.04 12.90 -3.57
CA PHE A 45 6.37 13.25 -2.32
C PHE A 45 7.34 13.07 -1.14
N THR A 46 7.35 14.02 -0.21
CA THR A 46 8.26 13.99 0.94
C THR A 46 7.53 14.16 2.27
N VAL A 47 8.10 13.60 3.32
CA VAL A 47 7.66 13.84 4.70
C VAL A 47 7.94 15.30 5.05
N CYS A 48 6.95 16.00 5.60
CA CYS A 48 7.07 17.39 5.99
C CYS A 48 6.57 17.64 7.41
N GLU A 49 6.87 18.82 7.94
CA GLU A 49 6.31 19.33 9.20
C GLU A 49 5.58 20.65 8.99
N VAL A 50 4.38 20.77 9.53
CA VAL A 50 3.63 22.02 9.57
C VAL A 50 4.14 22.86 10.74
N ILE A 51 5.01 23.84 10.46
CA ILE A 51 5.60 24.75 11.47
C ILE A 51 4.52 25.65 12.07
N SER A 52 3.61 26.15 11.24
CA SER A 52 2.45 26.93 11.68
C SER A 52 1.25 26.65 10.78
N ALA A 53 0.04 26.70 11.35
CA ALA A 53 -1.22 26.58 10.62
C ALA A 53 -2.21 27.65 11.11
N GLU A 54 -2.27 28.77 10.42
CA GLU A 54 -3.08 29.93 10.80
C GLU A 54 -4.38 29.99 9.98
N GLN A 55 -5.42 30.62 10.52
CA GLN A 55 -6.66 30.83 9.79
C GLN A 55 -6.40 31.68 8.55
N HIS A 56 -6.92 31.26 7.39
CA HIS A 56 -6.76 32.04 6.17
C HIS A 56 -7.53 33.37 6.25
N PRO A 57 -6.91 34.53 5.96
CA PRO A 57 -7.51 35.84 6.18
C PRO A 57 -8.77 36.09 5.34
N ASN A 58 -8.83 35.49 4.15
CA ASN A 58 -9.95 35.65 3.20
C ASN A 58 -10.81 34.39 3.02
N ALA A 59 -10.73 33.40 3.94
CA ALA A 59 -11.50 32.16 3.81
C ALA A 59 -11.68 31.41 5.14
N ASP A 60 -12.92 31.08 5.50
CA ASP A 60 -13.24 30.44 6.79
C ASP A 60 -12.81 28.97 6.87
N ARG A 61 -12.74 28.28 5.73
CA ARG A 61 -12.43 26.84 5.65
C ARG A 61 -11.01 26.52 5.22
N LEU A 62 -10.15 27.53 5.07
CA LEU A 62 -8.76 27.34 4.66
C LEU A 62 -7.82 27.76 5.78
N ARG A 63 -6.65 27.15 5.80
CA ARG A 63 -5.52 27.52 6.63
C ARG A 63 -4.35 27.91 5.76
N VAL A 64 -3.55 28.87 6.24
CA VAL A 64 -2.24 29.18 5.70
C VAL A 64 -1.22 28.44 6.54
N CYS A 65 -0.54 27.48 5.93
CA CYS A 65 0.45 26.64 6.58
C CYS A 65 1.85 27.05 6.15
N MET A 66 2.77 27.18 7.10
CA MET A 66 4.21 27.19 6.82
C MET A 66 4.75 25.78 7.01
N VAL A 67 5.34 25.20 5.97
CA VAL A 67 5.71 23.79 5.90
C VAL A 67 7.22 23.64 5.77
N ASN A 68 7.84 22.96 6.72
CA ASN A 68 9.23 22.50 6.62
C ASN A 68 9.29 21.21 5.81
N THR A 69 9.98 21.24 4.67
CA THR A 69 10.16 20.10 3.77
C THR A 69 11.49 19.38 3.98
N GLY A 70 12.29 19.80 4.98
CA GLY A 70 13.60 19.23 5.29
C GLY A 70 14.75 19.75 4.43
N SER A 71 14.45 20.61 3.45
CA SER A 71 15.45 21.28 2.64
C SER A 71 15.03 22.72 2.34
N GLY A 72 15.95 23.66 2.49
CA GLY A 72 15.71 25.08 2.21
C GLY A 72 14.78 25.77 3.21
N GLU A 73 14.19 26.87 2.76
CA GLU A 73 13.28 27.70 3.56
C GLU A 73 11.86 27.08 3.63
N PRO A 74 11.12 27.31 4.73
CA PRO A 74 9.73 26.89 4.84
C PRO A 74 8.86 27.34 3.68
N VAL A 75 8.03 26.42 3.18
CA VAL A 75 7.14 26.66 2.04
C VAL A 75 5.76 27.06 2.55
N LYS A 76 5.21 28.16 2.02
CA LYS A 76 3.82 28.54 2.27
C LYS A 76 2.87 27.66 1.45
N VAL A 77 1.90 27.05 2.12
CA VAL A 77 0.87 26.17 1.54
C VAL A 77 -0.49 26.56 2.08
N VAL A 78 -1.48 26.74 1.20
CA VAL A 78 -2.87 26.90 1.62
C VAL A 78 -3.51 25.51 1.66
N CYS A 79 -4.03 25.13 2.83
CA CYS A 79 -4.63 23.81 3.06
C CYS A 79 -6.09 23.95 3.50
N GLY A 80 -6.99 23.16 2.90
CA GLY A 80 -8.41 23.10 3.25
C GLY A 80 -8.80 21.93 4.17
N ALA A 81 -7.86 21.03 4.48
CA ALA A 81 -8.17 19.86 5.27
C ALA A 81 -8.41 20.21 6.74
N PRO A 82 -9.45 19.64 7.37
CA PRO A 82 -9.85 20.02 8.73
C PRO A 82 -8.80 19.61 9.78
N ASN A 83 -7.98 18.61 9.48
CA ASN A 83 -6.93 18.09 10.36
C ASN A 83 -5.58 18.83 10.26
N ALA A 84 -5.44 19.84 9.39
CA ALA A 84 -4.21 20.62 9.29
C ALA A 84 -3.98 21.48 10.56
N LYS A 85 -2.88 21.22 11.27
CA LYS A 85 -2.54 21.88 12.56
C LYS A 85 -1.04 22.07 12.73
N THR A 86 -0.65 23.05 13.53
CA THR A 86 0.75 23.29 13.93
C THR A 86 1.35 22.05 14.61
N GLY A 87 2.58 21.70 14.23
CA GLY A 87 3.34 20.55 14.74
C GLY A 87 3.00 19.21 14.07
N MET A 88 2.07 19.19 13.12
CA MET A 88 1.69 17.98 12.38
C MET A 88 2.82 17.55 11.44
N LYS A 89 3.12 16.25 11.41
CA LYS A 89 3.90 15.62 10.34
C LYS A 89 2.94 15.09 9.28
N GLY A 90 3.28 15.31 8.01
CA GLY A 90 2.42 14.91 6.89
C GLY A 90 3.23 14.68 5.62
N VAL A 91 2.52 14.61 4.50
CA VAL A 91 3.13 14.41 3.17
C VAL A 91 2.97 15.65 2.32
N PHE A 92 4.07 16.09 1.73
CA PHE A 92 4.14 17.30 0.92
C PHE A 92 4.41 16.97 -0.55
N ALA A 93 3.72 17.70 -1.43
CA ALA A 93 4.01 17.80 -2.85
C ALA A 93 4.38 19.24 -3.20
N GLY A 94 5.54 19.42 -3.82
CA GLY A 94 6.01 20.71 -4.29
C GLY A 94 5.31 21.17 -5.58
N ALA A 95 5.42 22.46 -5.88
CA ALA A 95 5.04 22.95 -7.21
C ALA A 95 5.84 22.21 -8.31
N GLY A 96 5.16 21.80 -9.37
CA GLY A 96 5.68 20.97 -10.46
C GLY A 96 5.44 19.47 -10.25
N THR A 97 5.02 19.02 -9.06
CA THR A 97 4.71 17.61 -8.82
C THR A 97 3.37 17.22 -9.45
N TYR A 98 3.37 16.08 -10.15
CA TYR A 98 2.15 15.44 -10.65
C TYR A 98 1.42 14.69 -9.53
N ILE A 99 0.11 14.88 -9.41
CA ILE A 99 -0.75 14.30 -8.38
C ILE A 99 -1.62 13.21 -9.03
N PRO A 100 -1.35 11.93 -8.77
CA PRO A 100 -1.99 10.83 -9.52
C PRO A 100 -3.48 10.71 -9.24
N GLY A 101 -3.93 10.92 -7.99
CA GLY A 101 -5.35 10.77 -7.63
C GLY A 101 -6.29 11.85 -8.18
N THR A 102 -5.74 12.99 -8.62
CA THR A 102 -6.52 14.10 -9.22
C THR A 102 -6.14 14.38 -10.68
N ASP A 103 -5.20 13.62 -11.23
CA ASP A 103 -4.73 13.72 -12.63
C ASP A 103 -4.34 15.16 -13.03
N PHE A 104 -3.46 15.77 -12.21
CA PHE A 104 -3.07 17.16 -12.39
C PHE A 104 -1.65 17.46 -11.86
N THR A 105 -0.93 18.37 -12.53
CA THR A 105 0.40 18.83 -12.11
C THR A 105 0.31 20.15 -11.34
N LEU A 106 0.80 20.15 -10.10
CA LEU A 106 0.80 21.33 -9.22
C LEU A 106 1.49 22.53 -9.87
N ALA A 107 0.80 23.66 -9.90
CA ALA A 107 1.37 24.95 -10.28
C ALA A 107 1.54 25.83 -9.03
N ARG A 108 2.53 26.73 -9.06
CA ARG A 108 2.56 27.84 -8.10
C ARG A 108 1.37 28.74 -8.37
N GLY A 109 0.68 29.17 -7.32
CA GLY A 109 -0.50 29.99 -7.48
C GLY A 109 -0.85 30.79 -6.24
N VAL A 110 -1.88 31.62 -6.41
CA VAL A 110 -2.49 32.39 -5.33
C VAL A 110 -3.89 31.84 -5.11
N ILE A 111 -4.16 31.38 -3.90
CA ILE A 111 -5.47 30.87 -3.49
C ILE A 111 -6.08 31.93 -2.58
N ARG A 112 -7.13 32.60 -3.06
CA ARG A 112 -7.88 33.62 -2.31
C ARG A 112 -7.00 34.73 -1.70
N GLY A 113 -5.95 35.13 -2.41
CA GLY A 113 -5.04 36.21 -2.01
C GLY A 113 -3.79 35.76 -1.27
N GLU A 114 -3.67 34.50 -0.89
CA GLU A 114 -2.46 33.94 -0.28
C GLU A 114 -1.71 33.05 -1.28
N GLU A 115 -0.39 33.17 -1.30
CA GLU A 115 0.46 32.30 -2.10
C GLU A 115 0.41 30.86 -1.58
N SER A 116 0.31 29.89 -2.50
CA SER A 116 0.45 28.47 -2.21
C SER A 116 1.48 27.87 -3.17
N ASN A 117 2.58 27.39 -2.60
CA ASN A 117 3.74 26.88 -3.35
C ASN A 117 3.90 25.35 -3.22
N GLY A 118 2.81 24.66 -2.93
CA GLY A 118 2.73 23.20 -2.83
C GLY A 118 1.38 22.75 -2.28
N MET A 119 1.33 21.49 -1.84
CA MET A 119 0.13 20.84 -1.31
C MET A 119 0.51 19.90 -0.16
N LEU A 120 -0.31 19.88 0.89
CA LEU A 120 -0.32 18.78 1.87
C LEU A 120 -1.29 17.72 1.35
N CYS A 121 -0.84 16.47 1.26
CA CYS A 121 -1.54 15.45 0.48
C CYS A 121 -2.36 14.49 1.37
N SER A 122 -3.47 14.01 0.84
CA SER A 122 -4.33 12.95 1.35
C SER A 122 -3.97 11.57 0.76
N GLU A 123 -4.44 10.49 1.35
CA GLU A 123 -4.22 9.13 0.84
C GLU A 123 -4.82 8.94 -0.57
N ARG A 124 -6.00 9.53 -0.81
CA ARG A 124 -6.67 9.51 -2.12
C ARG A 124 -5.86 10.18 -3.21
N GLU A 125 -5.24 11.33 -2.92
CA GLU A 125 -4.40 12.04 -3.89
C GLU A 125 -3.17 11.23 -4.32
N LEU A 126 -2.70 10.32 -3.46
CA LEU A 126 -1.58 9.42 -3.71
C LEU A 126 -2.00 8.03 -4.19
N LEU A 127 -3.31 7.77 -4.40
CA LEU A 127 -3.86 6.46 -4.76
C LEU A 127 -3.53 5.34 -3.75
N ILE A 128 -3.41 5.68 -2.46
CA ILE A 128 -3.13 4.72 -1.39
C ILE A 128 -4.44 4.10 -0.86
N SER A 129 -5.48 4.92 -0.76
CA SER A 129 -6.78 4.54 -0.17
C SER A 129 -7.86 5.51 -0.68
N ASP A 130 -9.13 5.12 -0.58
CA ASP A 130 -10.28 5.98 -0.90
C ASP A 130 -10.57 7.03 0.19
N ASN A 131 -9.79 7.04 1.28
CA ASN A 131 -9.94 8.00 2.36
C ASN A 131 -9.71 9.44 1.88
N HIS A 132 -10.70 10.30 2.14
CA HIS A 132 -10.72 11.70 1.76
C HIS A 132 -11.11 12.63 2.92
N ASP A 133 -11.07 12.15 4.15
CA ASP A 133 -11.48 12.91 5.35
C ASP A 133 -10.47 14.01 5.73
N GLY A 134 -9.24 13.94 5.21
CA GLY A 134 -8.18 14.91 5.47
C GLY A 134 -6.87 14.57 4.80
N ILE A 135 -5.82 15.30 5.18
CA ILE A 135 -4.44 15.03 4.76
C ILE A 135 -3.80 13.92 5.60
N ILE A 136 -2.76 13.28 5.08
CA ILE A 136 -2.01 12.22 5.76
C ILE A 136 -1.37 12.79 7.04
N GLU A 137 -1.71 12.20 8.19
CA GLU A 137 -1.10 12.50 9.49
C GLU A 137 -0.10 11.40 9.86
N LEU A 138 1.17 11.77 9.95
CA LEU A 138 2.25 10.85 10.28
C LEU A 138 2.60 10.92 11.78
N PRO A 139 3.16 9.84 12.34
CA PRO A 139 3.81 9.86 13.65
C PRO A 139 4.77 11.05 13.83
N ALA A 140 4.85 11.57 15.06
CA ALA A 140 5.65 12.76 15.37
C ALA A 140 7.16 12.58 15.12
N ASP A 141 7.64 11.34 15.15
CA ASP A 141 9.03 10.96 14.88
C ASP A 141 9.32 10.72 13.39
N ALA A 142 8.34 10.95 12.49
CA ALA A 142 8.56 10.85 11.06
C ALA A 142 9.65 11.83 10.58
N PRO A 143 10.68 11.35 9.85
CA PRO A 143 11.84 12.15 9.47
C PRO A 143 11.53 13.10 8.32
N VAL A 144 11.55 14.39 8.63
CA VAL A 144 11.27 15.47 7.67
C VAL A 144 12.30 15.47 6.54
N GLY A 145 11.82 15.57 5.30
CA GLY A 145 12.62 15.55 4.08
C GLY A 145 12.87 14.16 3.50
N GLN A 146 12.56 13.08 4.23
CA GLN A 146 12.59 11.75 3.63
C GLN A 146 11.52 11.61 2.54
N LYS A 147 11.82 10.89 1.45
CA LYS A 147 10.80 10.51 0.47
C LYS A 147 9.71 9.68 1.14
N TYR A 148 8.47 10.02 0.86
CA TYR A 148 7.34 9.37 1.49
C TYR A 148 7.26 7.87 1.12
N VAL A 149 7.56 7.52 -0.13
CA VAL A 149 7.58 6.12 -0.58
C VAL A 149 8.54 5.23 0.21
N ASP A 150 9.69 5.79 0.59
CA ASP A 150 10.70 5.07 1.38
C ASP A 150 10.25 4.98 2.84
N TYR A 151 9.67 6.06 3.38
CA TYR A 151 9.14 6.11 4.74
C TYR A 151 7.99 5.11 4.95
N ALA A 152 7.03 5.08 4.02
CA ALA A 152 5.86 4.20 4.09
C ALA A 152 6.16 2.76 3.64
N ASN A 153 7.40 2.47 3.21
CA ASN A 153 7.79 1.17 2.63
C ASN A 153 6.85 0.74 1.48
N ILE A 154 6.52 1.69 0.60
CA ILE A 154 5.72 1.48 -0.62
C ILE A 154 6.52 1.81 -1.89
N ASN A 155 7.85 1.94 -1.76
CA ASN A 155 8.75 2.04 -2.89
C ASN A 155 8.96 0.64 -3.51
N ASP A 156 7.91 0.16 -4.16
CA ASP A 156 7.86 -1.19 -4.75
C ASP A 156 7.25 -1.15 -6.16
N VAL A 157 7.36 -2.28 -6.85
CA VAL A 157 6.75 -2.49 -8.16
C VAL A 157 5.57 -3.45 -7.99
N LEU A 158 4.39 -2.96 -8.37
CA LEU A 158 3.17 -3.73 -8.45
C LEU A 158 3.06 -4.36 -9.83
N ILE A 159 2.87 -5.68 -9.87
CA ILE A 159 2.70 -6.45 -11.10
C ILE A 159 1.28 -7.01 -11.13
N GLU A 160 0.59 -6.79 -12.24
CA GLU A 160 -0.69 -7.42 -12.56
C GLU A 160 -0.47 -8.53 -13.58
N VAL A 161 -0.97 -9.72 -13.26
CA VAL A 161 -0.91 -10.90 -14.13
C VAL A 161 -2.28 -11.48 -14.43
N GLU A 162 -2.46 -11.95 -15.66
CA GLU A 162 -3.59 -12.79 -16.03
C GLU A 162 -3.24 -14.27 -15.84
N ILE A 163 -4.08 -14.99 -15.09
CA ILE A 163 -3.86 -16.40 -14.78
C ILE A 163 -4.91 -17.24 -15.49
N THR A 164 -4.44 -18.11 -16.37
CA THR A 164 -5.30 -19.03 -17.13
C THR A 164 -5.98 -20.07 -16.20
N PRO A 165 -7.20 -20.54 -16.52
CA PRO A 165 -7.97 -21.42 -15.62
C PRO A 165 -7.29 -22.75 -15.24
N ASN A 166 -6.33 -23.22 -16.03
CA ASN A 166 -5.54 -24.41 -15.74
C ASN A 166 -4.45 -24.19 -14.67
N ARG A 167 -4.16 -22.93 -14.30
CA ARG A 167 -3.09 -22.54 -13.36
C ARG A 167 -3.62 -22.00 -12.02
N GLY A 168 -4.59 -22.71 -11.44
CA GLY A 168 -5.13 -22.36 -10.12
C GLY A 168 -4.08 -22.30 -9.00
N ASP A 169 -2.95 -22.99 -9.19
CA ASP A 169 -1.78 -22.93 -8.30
C ASP A 169 -1.10 -21.56 -8.28
N CYS A 170 -1.14 -20.81 -9.39
CA CYS A 170 -0.55 -19.48 -9.54
C CYS A 170 -1.41 -18.35 -8.97
N VAL A 171 -2.63 -18.63 -8.48
CA VAL A 171 -3.52 -17.64 -7.83
C VAL A 171 -3.09 -17.39 -6.38
N SER A 172 -1.77 -17.35 -6.14
CA SER A 172 -1.16 -17.09 -4.84
C SER A 172 0.30 -16.68 -5.03
N ILE A 173 0.81 -15.85 -4.12
CA ILE A 173 2.20 -15.36 -4.18
C ILE A 173 3.21 -16.52 -4.13
N ILE A 174 2.94 -17.53 -3.29
CA ILE A 174 3.78 -18.72 -3.19
C ILE A 174 3.72 -19.60 -4.45
N GLY A 175 2.59 -19.57 -5.18
CA GLY A 175 2.45 -20.23 -6.47
C GLY A 175 3.34 -19.60 -7.54
N LEU A 176 3.28 -18.28 -7.66
CA LEU A 176 4.14 -17.50 -8.57
C LEU A 176 5.63 -17.64 -8.21
N ALA A 177 5.98 -17.56 -6.93
CA ALA A 177 7.34 -17.80 -6.46
C ALA A 177 7.83 -19.23 -6.82
N ARG A 178 6.96 -20.24 -6.70
CA ARG A 178 7.30 -21.62 -7.07
C ARG A 178 7.53 -21.76 -8.57
N GLU A 179 6.70 -21.11 -9.39
CA GLU A 179 6.86 -21.09 -10.84
C GLU A 179 8.21 -20.49 -11.25
N LEU A 180 8.54 -19.31 -10.70
CA LEU A 180 9.79 -18.62 -10.98
C LEU A 180 11.01 -19.41 -10.50
N ALA A 181 10.92 -20.04 -9.33
CA ALA A 181 11.97 -20.93 -8.85
C ALA A 181 12.14 -22.16 -9.76
N ALA A 182 11.05 -22.75 -10.24
CA ALA A 182 11.10 -23.87 -11.19
C ALA A 182 11.70 -23.47 -12.55
N ALA A 183 11.50 -22.21 -12.96
CA ALA A 183 12.10 -21.62 -14.15
C ALA A 183 13.58 -21.19 -13.97
N GLY A 184 14.13 -21.31 -12.75
CA GLY A 184 15.53 -21.02 -12.46
C GLY A 184 15.83 -19.54 -12.12
N VAL A 185 14.81 -18.72 -11.89
CA VAL A 185 14.96 -17.28 -11.54
C VAL A 185 15.44 -17.09 -10.10
N GLY A 186 15.34 -18.12 -9.26
CA GLY A 186 15.77 -18.04 -7.88
C GLY A 186 15.47 -19.32 -7.11
N LYS A 187 15.51 -19.21 -5.79
CA LYS A 187 15.25 -20.33 -4.88
C LYS A 187 14.00 -20.06 -4.06
N LEU A 188 13.05 -20.98 -4.14
CA LEU A 188 11.80 -20.89 -3.37
C LEU A 188 12.11 -20.82 -1.86
N ILE A 189 11.63 -19.77 -1.22
CA ILE A 189 11.52 -19.67 0.23
C ILE A 189 10.09 -20.05 0.58
N ASN A 190 9.94 -21.13 1.34
CA ASN A 190 8.64 -21.48 1.90
C ASN A 190 8.66 -21.19 3.40
N PRO A 191 8.22 -20.01 3.86
CA PRO A 191 8.07 -19.76 5.28
C PRO A 191 7.02 -20.74 5.80
N ALA A 192 7.47 -21.80 6.47
CA ALA A 192 6.56 -22.78 7.03
C ALA A 192 5.64 -22.07 8.02
N ALA A 193 4.34 -22.06 7.73
CA ALA A 193 3.34 -21.66 8.71
C ALA A 193 3.47 -22.61 9.92
N ARG A 194 4.08 -22.11 11.00
CA ARG A 194 4.29 -22.93 12.19
C ARG A 194 2.93 -23.26 12.79
N PRO A 195 2.63 -24.53 13.08
CA PRO A 195 1.40 -24.89 13.76
C PRO A 195 1.31 -24.10 15.07
N VAL A 196 0.23 -23.33 15.25
CA VAL A 196 -0.08 -22.71 16.53
C VAL A 196 -0.89 -23.72 17.34
N PRO A 197 -0.36 -24.32 18.42
CA PRO A 197 -1.10 -25.33 19.18
C PRO A 197 -2.41 -24.78 19.73
N SER A 198 -3.41 -25.64 19.86
CA SER A 198 -4.66 -25.29 20.55
C SER A 198 -4.41 -25.20 22.05
N THR A 199 -4.95 -24.16 22.69
CA THR A 199 -4.88 -23.98 24.15
C THR A 199 -5.97 -24.72 24.90
N ALA A 200 -7.00 -25.20 24.18
CA ALA A 200 -8.12 -25.95 24.72
C ALA A 200 -8.76 -26.84 23.63
N PRO A 201 -9.56 -27.85 24.01
CA PRO A 201 -10.39 -28.60 23.07
C PRO A 201 -11.35 -27.68 22.30
N SER A 202 -11.67 -28.05 21.06
CA SER A 202 -12.73 -27.38 20.31
C SER A 202 -14.06 -27.52 21.06
N PRO A 203 -14.80 -26.43 21.30
CA PRO A 203 -16.14 -26.51 21.88
C PRO A 203 -17.17 -27.02 20.87
N LEU A 204 -16.82 -27.05 19.58
CA LEU A 204 -17.66 -27.57 18.51
C LEU A 204 -17.31 -29.04 18.25
N PRO A 205 -18.31 -29.93 18.13
CA PRO A 205 -18.07 -31.28 17.67
C PRO A 205 -17.54 -31.27 16.22
N PRO A 206 -16.86 -32.34 15.77
CA PRO A 206 -16.52 -32.50 14.37
C PRO A 206 -17.76 -32.30 13.50
N LEU A 207 -17.63 -31.51 12.45
CA LEU A 207 -18.73 -31.25 11.52
C LEU A 207 -18.95 -32.49 10.65
N GLU A 208 -20.13 -33.06 10.75
CA GLU A 208 -20.54 -34.16 9.88
C GLU A 208 -20.78 -33.64 8.46
N HIS A 209 -20.19 -34.31 7.48
CA HIS A 209 -20.55 -34.07 6.09
C HIS A 209 -21.94 -34.67 5.84
N ARG A 210 -22.96 -33.81 5.74
CA ARG A 210 -24.35 -34.21 5.46
C ARG A 210 -24.64 -34.00 3.98
N PHE A 211 -24.49 -35.07 3.21
CA PHE A 211 -24.88 -35.12 1.81
C PHE A 211 -26.22 -35.84 1.68
N GLY A 212 -27.07 -35.39 0.75
CA GLY A 212 -28.23 -36.16 0.30
C GLY A 212 -27.83 -37.52 -0.29
N ALA A 213 -28.80 -38.44 -0.40
CA ALA A 213 -28.54 -39.81 -0.88
C ALA A 213 -27.87 -39.84 -2.27
N ASP A 214 -28.25 -38.91 -3.14
CA ASP A 214 -27.76 -38.81 -4.52
C ASP A 214 -26.79 -37.63 -4.72
N GLU A 215 -26.37 -36.96 -3.65
CA GLU A 215 -25.47 -35.81 -3.76
C GLU A 215 -24.01 -36.24 -3.93
N PRO A 216 -23.28 -35.66 -4.89
CA PRO A 216 -21.86 -35.90 -5.03
C PRO A 216 -21.10 -35.43 -3.78
N LYS A 217 -20.21 -36.28 -3.24
CA LYS A 217 -19.36 -35.96 -2.08
C LYS A 217 -18.21 -35.02 -2.49
N THR A 218 -18.54 -33.77 -2.80
CA THR A 218 -17.62 -32.78 -3.38
C THR A 218 -16.60 -32.22 -2.38
N ILE A 219 -16.90 -32.27 -1.08
CA ILE A 219 -16.04 -31.71 -0.03
C ILE A 219 -14.92 -32.70 0.34
N ARG A 220 -13.69 -32.40 -0.08
CA ARG A 220 -12.50 -33.23 0.22
C ARG A 220 -11.90 -32.97 1.60
N LYS A 221 -12.02 -31.75 2.12
CA LYS A 221 -11.51 -31.35 3.44
C LYS A 221 -12.27 -30.13 3.96
N PHE A 222 -12.70 -30.18 5.22
CA PHE A 222 -13.24 -29.05 5.96
C PHE A 222 -12.55 -28.97 7.32
N ALA A 223 -12.18 -27.77 7.75
CA ALA A 223 -11.55 -27.55 9.05
C ALA A 223 -12.07 -26.25 9.66
N GLY A 224 -12.19 -26.21 10.98
CA GLY A 224 -12.56 -25.03 11.73
C GLY A 224 -11.66 -24.86 12.95
N ARG A 225 -11.48 -23.60 13.39
CA ARG A 225 -10.77 -23.27 14.61
C ARG A 225 -11.52 -22.15 15.34
N VAL A 226 -11.83 -22.35 16.62
CA VAL A 226 -12.46 -21.32 17.45
C VAL A 226 -11.37 -20.44 18.05
N ILE A 227 -11.48 -19.13 17.83
CA ILE A 227 -10.65 -18.10 18.43
C ILE A 227 -11.55 -17.27 19.35
N ARG A 228 -11.16 -17.11 20.62
CA ARG A 228 -11.95 -16.41 21.65
C ARG A 228 -11.24 -15.13 22.10
N ASN A 229 -11.99 -14.25 22.75
CA ASN A 229 -11.50 -13.00 23.34
C ASN A 229 -10.86 -12.07 22.29
N ILE A 230 -11.47 -12.01 21.09
CA ILE A 230 -11.05 -11.09 20.03
C ILE A 230 -11.68 -9.72 20.23
N LYS A 231 -10.93 -8.67 19.89
CA LYS A 231 -11.45 -7.31 19.75
C LYS A 231 -11.34 -6.93 18.28
N ASN A 232 -12.44 -6.48 17.69
CA ASN A 232 -12.44 -5.99 16.31
C ASN A 232 -11.76 -4.61 16.27
N GLY A 233 -10.89 -4.43 15.30
CA GLY A 233 -10.16 -3.20 15.02
C GLY A 233 -9.56 -3.26 13.60
N PRO A 234 -8.93 -2.18 13.12
CA PRO A 234 -8.24 -2.20 11.85
C PRO A 234 -7.10 -3.23 11.87
N SER A 235 -6.80 -3.81 10.70
CA SER A 235 -5.59 -4.62 10.52
C SER A 235 -4.34 -3.77 10.74
N PRO A 236 -3.19 -4.36 11.11
CA PRO A 236 -1.92 -3.63 11.12
C PRO A 236 -1.59 -3.06 9.73
N ASP A 237 -0.90 -1.93 9.67
CA ASP A 237 -0.63 -1.19 8.43
C ASP A 237 0.05 -2.05 7.34
N TRP A 238 0.95 -2.96 7.71
CA TRP A 238 1.63 -3.83 6.75
C TRP A 238 0.70 -4.84 6.04
N MET A 239 -0.50 -5.09 6.59
CA MET A 239 -1.47 -6.05 6.05
C MET A 239 -2.58 -5.38 5.24
N GLN A 240 -2.82 -4.08 5.44
CA GLN A 240 -3.85 -3.33 4.70
C GLN A 240 -3.37 -3.03 3.29
#